data_AF-A0A847YUD3-F1
#
_entry.id   AF-A0A847YUD3-F1
#
_cell.length_a   1.000
_cell.length_b   1.000
_cell.length_c   1.000
_cell.angle_alpha   90.00
_cell.angle_beta   90.00
_cell.angle_gamma   90.00
#
_symmetry.space_group_name_H-M   'P 1'
#
loop_
_entity.id
_entity.type
_entity.pdbx_description
1 polymer ?
#
loop_
_entity_poly.entity_id
_entity_poly.type
_entity_poly.pdbx_seq_one_letter_code
_entity_poly.pdbx_strand_id
1 'polypeptide(L)' 'MVLTGLLIPIILLVVVVYAFGWRLGQTTTTGSFGNRQTPLDVLKERYARGEISRETYEEMRRDLQ' A
#
# COMPACT_ATOMS: atom_id res chain seq x y z
N MET A 1 31.08 -6.89 12.51
CA MET A 1 30.83 -7.95 11.50
C MET A 1 29.40 -8.51 11.49
N VAL A 2 28.47 -8.07 12.37
CA VAL A 2 27.05 -8.46 12.32
C VAL A 2 26.10 -7.35 11.86
N LEU A 3 26.53 -6.09 11.93
CA LEU A 3 25.70 -4.92 11.61
C LEU A 3 25.42 -4.79 10.10
N THR A 4 26.39 -5.17 9.26
CA THR A 4 26.24 -5.19 7.80
C THR A 4 25.37 -6.35 7.32
N GLY A 5 25.26 -7.43 8.09
CA GLY A 5 24.43 -8.60 7.75
C GLY A 5 22.93 -8.39 7.98
N LEU A 6 22.55 -7.49 8.90
CA LEU A 6 21.14 -7.19 9.22
C LEU A 6 20.53 -6.12 8.30
N LEU A 7 21.35 -5.27 7.69
CA LEU A 7 20.86 -4.23 6.77
C LEU A 7 20.37 -4.82 5.44
N ILE A 8 21.03 -5.89 4.97
CA ILE A 8 20.68 -6.58 3.72
C ILE A 8 19.22 -7.07 3.73
N PRO A 9 18.73 -7.83 4.73
CA PRO A 9 17.33 -8.28 4.73
C PRO A 9 16.34 -7.14 4.87
N ILE A 10 16.68 -6.04 5.54
CA ILE A 10 15.81 -4.85 5.66
C ILE A 10 15.66 -4.17 4.31
N ILE A 11 16.75 -3.95 3.58
CA ILE A 11 16.73 -3.36 2.24
C ILE A 11 15.97 -4.30 1.28
N LEU A 12 16.22 -5.60 1.36
CA LEU A 12 15.55 -6.60 0.53
C LEU A 12 14.03 -6.61 0.82
N LEU A 13 13.63 -6.49 2.09
CA LEU A 13 12.22 -6.38 2.48
C LEU A 13 11.57 -5.09 1.96
N VAL A 14 12.25 -3.94 2.02
CA VAL A 14 11.76 -2.68 1.44
C VAL A 14 11.57 -2.81 -0.08
N VAL A 15 12.52 -3.41 -0.79
CA VAL A 15 12.43 -3.65 -2.24
C VAL A 15 11.28 -4.61 -2.56
N VAL A 16 11.10 -5.68 -1.77
CA VAL A 16 9.99 -6.63 -1.94
C VAL A 16 8.65 -5.93 -1.69
N VAL A 17 8.52 -5.15 -0.62
CA VAL A 17 7.30 -4.38 -0.33
C VAL A 17 7.03 -3.34 -1.40
N TYR A 18 8.05 -2.71 -1.98
CA TYR A 18 7.89 -1.78 -3.09
C TYR A 18 7.48 -2.49 -4.40
N ALA A 19 8.11 -3.62 -4.71
CA ALA A 19 7.84 -4.41 -5.90
C ALA A 19 6.46 -5.11 -5.86
N PHE A 20 6.05 -5.61 -4.69
CA PHE A 20 4.72 -6.18 -4.48
C PHE A 20 3.66 -5.11 -4.21
N GLY A 21 4.01 -4.01 -3.53
CA GLY A 21 3.12 -2.86 -3.30
C GLY A 21 2.66 -2.20 -4.60
N TRP A 22 3.50 -2.20 -5.64
CA TRP A 22 3.09 -1.78 -6.98
C TRP A 22 2.19 -2.83 -7.68
N ARG A 23 2.37 -4.12 -7.37
CA ARG A 23 1.60 -5.22 -7.97
C ARG A 23 0.29 -5.58 -7.26
N LEU A 24 -0.17 -4.77 -6.29
CA LEU A 24 -1.52 -4.92 -5.72
C LEU A 24 -2.61 -4.12 -6.46
N GLY A 25 -2.27 -3.45 -7.57
CA GLY A 25 -3.24 -2.76 -8.43
C GLY A 25 -4.01 -3.65 -9.42
N GLN A 26 -3.83 -4.98 -9.38
CA GLN A 26 -4.41 -5.87 -10.41
C GLN A 26 -4.94 -7.21 -9.87
N THR A 27 -5.48 -7.23 -8.65
CA THR A 27 -6.25 -8.39 -8.17
C THR A 27 -7.55 -7.97 -7.53
N THR A 28 -8.47 -7.39 -8.31
CA THR A 28 -9.93 -7.62 -8.23
C THR A 28 -10.67 -6.71 -9.21
N THR A 29 -10.79 -7.10 -10.49
CA THR A 29 -12.09 -7.01 -11.19
C THR A 29 -12.08 -7.98 -12.39
N THR A 30 -12.01 -9.28 -12.10
CA THR A 30 -12.91 -10.19 -12.82
C THR A 30 -14.20 -10.17 -12.02
N GLY A 31 -15.29 -9.69 -12.62
CA GLY A 31 -16.64 -9.80 -12.04
C GLY A 31 -17.25 -8.47 -11.60
N SER A 32 -17.89 -7.81 -12.56
CA SER A 32 -19.32 -7.50 -12.56
C SER A 32 -20.05 -7.32 -11.21
N PHE A 33 -20.87 -6.26 -11.17
CA PHE A 33 -21.98 -5.97 -10.24
C PHE A 33 -21.65 -5.15 -8.97
N GLY A 34 -21.91 -3.84 -9.04
CA GLY A 34 -22.55 -3.11 -7.93
C GLY A 34 -21.70 -2.54 -6.78
N ASN A 35 -20.38 -2.37 -6.93
CA ASN A 35 -19.55 -1.99 -5.79
C ASN A 35 -19.41 -0.45 -5.63
N ARG A 36 -20.16 0.13 -4.67
CA ARG A 36 -19.89 1.47 -4.14
C ARG A 36 -18.44 1.49 -3.67
N GLN A 37 -17.55 2.15 -4.42
CA GLN A 37 -16.20 2.42 -3.95
C GLN A 37 -16.32 3.12 -2.60
N THR A 38 -15.80 2.49 -1.56
CA THR A 38 -15.83 3.11 -0.24
C THR A 38 -14.80 4.25 -0.23
N PRO A 39 -15.01 5.30 0.57
CA PRO A 39 -14.00 6.35 0.74
C PRO A 39 -12.61 5.78 1.13
N LEU A 40 -12.59 4.64 1.84
CA LEU A 40 -11.37 3.90 2.18
C LEU A 40 -10.67 3.30 0.96
N ASP A 41 -11.42 2.78 -0.03
CA ASP A 41 -10.83 2.23 -1.27
C ASP A 41 -10.13 3.32 -2.09
N VAL A 42 -10.76 4.50 -2.20
CA VAL A 42 -10.18 5.67 -2.87
C VAL A 42 -8.92 6.14 -2.14
N LEU A 43 -8.96 6.17 -0.81
CA LEU A 43 -7.82 6.55 0.01
C LEU A 43 -6.64 5.60 -0.16
N LYS A 44 -6.90 4.29 -0.19
CA LYS A 44 -5.90 3.24 -0.41
C LYS A 44 -5.27 3.33 -1.79
N GLU A 45 -6.07 3.63 -2.80
CA GLU A 45 -5.57 3.83 -4.17
C GLU A 45 -4.59 5.01 -4.25
N ARG A 46 -4.92 6.15 -3.63
CA ARG A 46 -4.05 7.34 -3.63
C ARG A 46 -2.73 7.12 -2.87
N TYR A 47 -2.76 6.39 -1.76
CA TYR A 47 -1.54 5.99 -1.06
C TYR A 47 -0.68 5.06 -1.91
N ALA A 48 -1.29 4.07 -2.58
CA ALA A 48 -0.58 3.15 -3.45
C ALA A 48 0.03 3.85 -4.68
N ARG A 49 -0.62 4.90 -5.19
CA ARG A 49 -0.09 5.77 -6.25
C ARG A 49 1.03 6.71 -5.76
N GLY A 50 1.22 6.85 -4.45
CA GLY A 50 2.19 7.76 -3.85
C GLY A 50 1.77 9.23 -3.84
N GLU A 51 0.48 9.51 -4.06
CA GLU A 51 -0.07 10.88 -4.07
C GLU A 51 -0.23 11.44 -2.65
N ILE A 52 -0.29 10.57 -1.65
CA ILE A 52 -0.38 10.92 -0.24
C ILE A 52 0.70 10.18 0.57
N SER A 53 1.20 10.82 1.62
CA SER A 53 2.15 10.20 2.53
C SER A 53 1.45 9.14 3.40
N ARG A 54 2.24 8.27 4.02
CA ARG A 54 1.73 7.27 4.97
C ARG A 54 1.03 7.92 6.16
N GLU A 55 1.55 9.03 6.66
CA GLU A 55 0.97 9.81 7.77
C GLU A 55 -0.44 10.30 7.41
N THR A 56 -0.58 10.91 6.23
CA THR A 56 -1.86 11.41 5.72
C THR A 56 -2.86 10.28 5.43
N TYR A 57 -2.38 9.12 4.97
CA TYR A 57 -3.23 7.92 4.82
C TYR A 57 -3.73 7.42 6.18
N GLU A 58 -2.88 7.36 7.19
CA GLU A 58 -3.23 6.88 8.52
C GLU A 58 -4.21 7.82 9.24
N GLU A 59 -4.06 9.14 9.08
CA GLU A 59 -5.03 10.13 9.57
C GLU A 59 -6.42 9.94 8.96
N MET A 60 -6.53 10.02 7.63
CA MET A 60 -7.82 9.90 6.95
C MET A 60 -8.47 8.53 7.14
N ARG A 61 -7.67 7.45 7.26
CA ARG A 61 -8.20 6.12 7.53
C ARG A 61 -8.86 6.04 8.90
N ARG A 62 -8.31 6.71 9.92
CA ARG A 62 -8.90 6.76 11.27
C ARG A 62 -10.22 7.52 11.28
N ASP A 63 -10.33 8.57 10.47
CA ASP A 63 -11.55 9.38 10.38
C ASP A 63 -12.70 8.66 9.65
N LEU A 64 -12.36 7.68 8.80
CA LEU A 64 -13.30 6.89 8.00
C LEU A 64 -13.71 5.56 8.65
N GLN A 65 -13.19 5.27 9.85
CA GLN A 65 -13.51 4.07 10.64
C GLN A 65 -14.63 4.37 11.64
#